data_AF-A0A965MB56-F1
#
_entry.id   AF-A0A965MB56-F1
#
_cell.length_a   1.000
_cell.length_b   1.000
_cell.length_c   1.000
_cell.angle_alpha   90.00
_cell.angle_beta   90.00
_cell.angle_gamma   90.00
#
_symmetry.space_group_name_H-M   'P 1'
#
loop_
_entity.id
_entity.type
_entity.pdbx_description
1 polymer ?
#
loop_
_entity_poly.entity_id
_entity_poly.type
_entity_poly.pdbx_seq_one_letter_code
_entity_poly.pdbx_strand_id
1 'polypeptide(L)'
;MKKVSYLTQAARAGSLIVALVLPISASTLTGCSGASTSAGSDRACCRGLVAECAACEAGLSVEQWLAKTCPNGENSAFYGGWDASKNEDIWICENV
;
A
#
# COMPACT_ATOMS: atom_id res chain seq x y z
N MET A 1 -9.83 11.62 -33.74
CA MET A 1 -9.77 10.28 -34.37
C MET A 1 -8.46 9.61 -33.93
N LYS A 2 -8.49 8.79 -32.87
CA LYS A 2 -7.31 8.06 -32.35
C LYS A 2 -7.15 6.77 -33.16
N LYS A 3 -6.10 6.66 -33.97
CA LYS A 3 -5.77 5.41 -34.68
C LYS A 3 -4.93 4.53 -33.77
N VAL A 4 -5.59 3.63 -33.06
CA VAL A 4 -4.98 2.47 -32.40
C VAL A 4 -4.51 1.54 -33.50
N SER A 5 -3.20 1.47 -33.73
CA SER A 5 -2.58 0.53 -34.67
C SER A 5 -2.14 -0.71 -33.92
N TYR A 6 -3.07 -1.67 -33.82
CA TYR A 6 -2.86 -3.00 -33.28
C TYR A 6 -2.59 -3.93 -34.47
N LEU A 7 -1.32 -4.06 -34.90
CA LEU A 7 -0.95 -5.08 -35.87
C LEU A 7 0.41 -5.69 -35.53
N THR A 8 0.34 -7.00 -35.27
CA THR A 8 1.32 -8.02 -35.66
C THR A 8 2.69 -7.97 -35.00
N GLN A 9 2.80 -8.56 -33.81
CA GLN A 9 4.07 -9.19 -33.41
C GLN A 9 4.19 -10.54 -34.12
N ALA A 10 4.84 -10.49 -35.28
CA ALA A 10 5.30 -11.64 -36.01
C ALA A 10 6.38 -12.35 -35.18
N ALA A 11 6.14 -13.65 -34.94
CA ALA A 11 7.11 -14.58 -34.39
C ALA A 11 8.44 -14.50 -35.15
N ARG A 12 9.56 -14.38 -34.43
CA ARG A 12 10.89 -14.61 -34.99
C ARG A 12 11.50 -15.83 -34.32
N ALA A 13 11.45 -16.93 -35.08
CA ALA A 13 12.42 -18.01 -34.99
C ALA A 13 13.83 -17.38 -35.03
N GLY A 14 14.64 -17.68 -34.01
CA GLY A 14 15.97 -17.11 -33.85
C GLY A 14 16.66 -17.73 -32.65
N SER A 15 17.02 -19.00 -32.82
CA SER A 15 17.53 -19.96 -31.83
C SER A 15 18.85 -19.60 -31.12
N LEU A 16 19.21 -18.31 -30.98
CA LEU A 16 20.49 -17.88 -30.37
C LEU A 16 20.40 -16.64 -29.45
N ILE A 17 19.23 -16.01 -29.28
CA ILE A 17 19.10 -14.80 -28.44
C ILE A 17 18.71 -15.13 -27.00
N VAL A 18 18.18 -16.34 -26.73
CA VAL A 18 17.67 -16.74 -25.41
C VAL A 18 18.76 -16.85 -24.33
N ALA A 19 20.03 -17.01 -24.71
CA ALA A 19 21.14 -17.14 -23.74
C ALA A 19 21.67 -15.80 -23.20
N LEU A 20 21.33 -14.65 -23.80
CA LEU A 20 21.78 -13.33 -23.32
C LEU A 20 20.82 -12.69 -22.29
N VAL A 21 19.66 -13.30 -22.04
CA VAL A 21 18.60 -12.74 -21.18
C VAL A 21 18.46 -13.47 -19.85
N LEU A 22 19.31 -14.47 -19.56
CA LEU A 22 19.11 -15.44 -18.46
C LEU A 22 20.02 -15.34 -17.21
N PRO A 23 20.86 -14.29 -16.99
CA PRO A 23 21.32 -14.00 -15.62
C PRO A 23 20.74 -12.71 -15.02
N ILE A 24 19.98 -11.90 -15.78
CA ILE A 24 19.49 -10.57 -15.32
C ILE A 24 18.10 -10.63 -14.67
N SER A 25 17.64 -11.80 -14.22
CA SER A 25 16.43 -11.90 -13.38
C SER A 25 16.76 -11.97 -11.88
N ALA A 26 18.03 -11.98 -11.50
CA ALA A 26 18.43 -12.15 -10.10
C ALA A 26 18.75 -10.85 -9.34
N SER A 27 18.79 -9.67 -9.99
CA SER A 27 19.39 -8.49 -9.36
C SER A 27 18.49 -7.27 -9.15
N THR A 28 17.22 -7.28 -9.55
CA THR A 28 16.35 -6.13 -9.25
C THR A 28 14.95 -6.53 -8.78
N LEU A 29 14.87 -7.46 -7.83
CA LEU A 29 13.80 -7.39 -6.81
C LEU A 29 14.26 -6.43 -5.71
N THR A 30 14.61 -5.20 -6.09
CA THR A 30 14.83 -4.13 -5.11
C THR A 30 13.45 -3.72 -4.62
N GLY A 31 13.05 -4.29 -3.48
CA GLY A 31 11.76 -4.02 -2.85
C GLY A 31 11.58 -2.53 -2.52
N CYS A 32 10.32 -2.11 -2.41
CA CYS A 32 9.93 -0.75 -2.02
C CYS A 32 10.69 -0.32 -0.77
N SER A 33 11.56 0.68 -0.92
CA SER A 33 12.13 1.39 0.21
C SER A 33 11.00 2.15 0.88
N GLY A 34 10.74 1.84 2.16
CA GLY A 34 9.72 2.50 2.97
C GLY A 34 9.84 4.02 2.89
N ALA A 35 8.69 4.70 2.80
CA ALA A 35 8.63 6.15 2.66
C ALA A 35 9.41 6.86 3.78
N SER A 36 10.57 7.41 3.45
CA SER A 36 11.35 8.25 4.36
C SER A 36 10.84 9.69 4.27
N THR A 37 10.08 10.09 5.29
CA THR A 37 9.50 11.43 5.44
C THR A 37 10.60 12.49 5.47
N SER A 38 10.63 13.37 4.46
CA SER A 38 11.54 14.51 4.40
C SER A 38 10.81 15.79 4.79
N ALA A 39 11.51 16.60 5.59
CA ALA A 39 11.04 17.76 6.32
C ALA A 39 10.36 18.85 5.47
N GLY A 40 9.28 19.42 6.03
CA GLY A 40 8.74 20.73 5.66
C GLY A 40 7.58 20.72 4.67
N SER A 41 6.39 20.29 5.10
CA SER A 41 5.11 20.60 4.47
C SER A 41 3.98 20.11 5.38
N ASP A 42 2.80 20.70 5.30
CA ASP A 42 1.58 20.22 5.95
C ASP A 42 1.53 18.68 5.92
N ARG A 43 1.33 18.03 7.08
CA ARG A 43 1.40 16.56 7.21
C ARG A 43 0.45 15.92 6.20
N ALA A 44 0.99 15.41 5.10
CA ALA A 44 0.22 14.68 4.10
C ALA A 44 0.00 13.26 4.62
N CYS A 45 -1.09 13.06 5.36
CA CYS A 45 -1.50 11.72 5.78
C CYS A 45 -2.05 10.92 4.60
N CYS A 46 -1.75 9.63 4.59
CA CYS A 46 -2.41 8.71 3.68
C CYS A 46 -3.90 8.63 4.01
N ARG A 47 -4.72 8.34 3.00
CA ARG A 47 -6.18 8.19 3.10
C ARG A 47 -6.60 6.72 3.06
N GLY A 48 -5.69 5.83 3.47
CA GLY A 48 -5.95 4.39 3.51
C GLY A 48 -6.82 4.04 4.71
N LEU A 49 -7.68 3.03 4.56
CA LEU A 49 -8.49 2.49 5.66
C LEU A 49 -7.65 1.49 6.47
N VAL A 50 -6.54 1.97 7.03
CA VAL A 50 -5.57 1.22 7.86
C VAL A 50 -5.17 2.05 9.06
N ALA A 51 -4.74 1.38 10.15
CA ALA A 51 -4.45 2.01 11.44
C ALA A 51 -3.43 3.15 11.34
N GLU A 52 -2.38 2.99 10.52
CA GLU A 52 -1.31 3.98 10.36
C GLU A 52 -1.82 5.27 9.72
N CYS A 53 -2.73 5.15 8.75
CA CYS A 53 -3.34 6.30 8.10
C CYS A 53 -4.33 6.99 9.03
N ALA A 54 -5.20 6.23 9.70
CA ALA A 54 -6.15 6.77 10.67
C ALA A 54 -5.44 7.48 11.84
N ALA A 55 -4.35 6.89 12.35
CA ALA A 55 -3.52 7.51 13.38
C ALA A 55 -2.88 8.82 12.89
N CYS A 56 -2.33 8.82 11.67
CA CYS A 56 -1.78 10.02 11.06
C CYS A 56 -2.84 11.13 10.94
N GLU A 57 -4.02 10.82 10.39
CA GLU A 57 -5.11 11.78 10.23
C GLU A 57 -5.59 12.33 11.58
N ALA A 58 -5.54 11.50 12.63
CA ALA A 58 -5.82 11.91 14.01
C ALA A 58 -4.68 12.70 14.68
N GLY A 59 -3.50 12.79 14.05
CA GLY A 59 -2.30 13.43 14.62
C GLY A 59 -1.69 12.65 15.80
N LEU A 60 -1.91 11.34 15.86
CA LEU A 60 -1.44 10.45 16.92
C LEU A 60 -0.39 9.46 16.38
N SER A 61 0.42 8.91 17.28
CA SER A 61 1.13 7.66 16.98
C SER A 61 0.15 6.49 16.85
N VAL A 62 0.56 5.42 16.18
CA VAL A 62 -0.30 4.23 15.96
C VAL A 62 -0.71 3.63 17.30
N GLU A 63 0.21 3.55 18.26
CA GLU A 63 0.00 2.98 19.59
C GLU A 63 -1.00 3.82 20.40
N GLN A 64 -0.88 5.16 20.34
CA GLN A 64 -1.83 6.06 20.99
C GLN A 64 -3.22 5.98 20.36
N TRP A 65 -3.28 5.84 19.04
CA TRP A 65 -4.55 5.70 18.33
C TRP A 65 -5.21 4.35 18.65
N LEU A 66 -4.45 3.25 18.68
CA LEU A 66 -4.95 1.93 19.11
C LEU A 66 -5.45 1.96 20.56
N ALA A 67 -4.71 2.57 21.48
CA ALA A 67 -5.17 2.70 22.88
C ALA A 67 -6.48 3.49 23.04
N LYS A 68 -6.82 4.36 22.07
CA LYS A 68 -8.08 5.11 22.04
C LYS A 68 -9.21 4.35 21.34
N THR A 69 -8.90 3.65 20.25
CA THR A 69 -9.87 2.98 19.37
C THR A 69 -10.19 1.56 19.83
N CYS A 70 -9.20 0.86 20.39
CA CYS A 70 -9.28 -0.54 20.78
C CYS A 70 -9.37 -0.68 22.31
N PRO A 71 -10.48 -1.23 22.85
CA PRO A 71 -10.78 -1.18 24.28
C PRO A 71 -9.97 -2.16 25.15
N ASN A 72 -9.34 -3.20 24.57
CA ASN A 72 -8.68 -4.25 25.36
C ASN A 72 -7.14 -4.27 25.19
N GLY A 73 -6.55 -3.22 24.63
CA GLY A 73 -5.08 -3.10 24.50
C GLY A 73 -4.49 -3.91 23.35
N GLU A 74 -5.26 -4.12 22.30
CA GLU A 74 -4.83 -4.79 21.07
C GLU A 74 -3.71 -4.02 20.34
N ASN A 75 -2.79 -4.75 19.71
CA ASN A 75 -1.65 -4.17 18.98
C ASN A 75 -1.93 -3.88 17.50
N SER A 76 -3.12 -4.19 17.00
CA SER A 76 -3.50 -3.93 15.61
C SER A 76 -5.00 -3.67 15.46
N ALA A 77 -5.37 -2.96 14.39
CA ALA A 77 -6.76 -2.75 14.01
C ALA A 77 -6.92 -2.70 12.50
N PHE A 78 -7.96 -3.37 12.00
CA PHE A 78 -8.32 -3.44 10.60
C PHE A 78 -9.67 -2.79 10.36
N TYR A 79 -9.87 -2.23 9.17
CA TYR A 79 -11.14 -1.64 8.80
C TYR A 79 -12.23 -2.72 8.70
N GLY A 80 -13.27 -2.58 9.53
CA GLY A 80 -14.41 -3.49 9.62
C GLY A 80 -15.65 -3.04 8.86
N GLY A 81 -15.63 -1.84 8.27
CA GLY A 81 -16.77 -1.27 7.55
C GLY A 81 -17.19 0.11 8.05
N TRP A 82 -18.32 0.60 7.54
CA TRP A 82 -18.89 1.90 7.88
C TRP A 82 -20.24 1.72 8.58
N ASP A 83 -20.41 2.31 9.76
CA ASP A 83 -21.71 2.41 10.41
C ASP A 83 -22.43 3.67 9.92
N ALA A 84 -23.35 3.49 8.96
CA ALA A 84 -24.13 4.60 8.42
C ALA A 84 -25.05 5.27 9.46
N SER A 85 -25.44 4.56 10.52
CA SER A 85 -26.33 5.10 11.55
C SER A 85 -25.58 6.06 12.47
N LYS A 86 -24.32 5.77 12.76
CA LYS A 86 -23.45 6.59 13.62
C LYS A 86 -22.53 7.52 12.84
N ASN A 87 -22.44 7.35 11.53
CA ASN A 87 -21.56 8.10 10.63
C ASN A 87 -20.10 7.99 11.07
N GLU A 88 -19.65 6.76 11.36
CA GLU A 88 -18.31 6.43 11.83
C GLU A 88 -17.77 5.14 11.21
N ASP A 89 -16.43 5.05 11.12
CA ASP A 89 -15.73 3.83 10.72
C ASP A 89 -15.73 2.80 11.86
N ILE A 90 -15.99 1.54 11.51
CA ILE A 90 -15.90 0.40 12.41
C ILE A 90 -14.49 -0.18 12.30
N TRP A 91 -13.82 -0.35 13.45
CA TRP A 91 -12.49 -0.96 13.53
C TRP A 91 -12.55 -2.30 14.25
N ILE A 92 -11.97 -3.33 13.64
CA ILE A 92 -11.82 -4.66 14.22
C ILE A 92 -10.42 -4.74 14.82
N CYS A 93 -10.35 -4.84 16.13
CA CYS A 93 -9.10 -4.90 16.87
C CYS A 93 -8.68 -6.35 17.11
N GLU A 94 -7.41 -6.67 16.86
CA GLU A 94 -6.86 -8.00 17.09
C GLU A 94 -5.38 -7.93 17.51
N ASN A 95 -4.88 -9.05 18.03
CA ASN A 95 -3.46 -9.20 18.34
C ASN A 95 -2.79 -10.04 17.26
N VAL A 96 -1.86 -9.44 16.51
CA VAL A 96 -1.08 -10.08 15.45
C VAL A 96 0.40 -10.18 15.78
#